data_AF-A0A0A2K205-F1
#
_entry.id   AF-A0A0A2K205-F1
#
_cell.length_a   1.000
_cell.length_b   1.000
_cell.length_c   1.000
_cell.angle_alpha   90.00
_cell.angle_beta   90.00
_cell.angle_gamma   90.00
#
_symmetry.space_group_name_H-M   'P 1'
#
loop_
_entity.id
_entity.type
_entity.pdbx_description
1 polymer ?
#
loop_
_entity_poly.entity_id
_entity_poly.type
_entity_poly.pdbx_seq_one_letter_code
_entity_poly.pdbx_strand_id
1 'polypeptide(L)'
;MVGADGGFQPLNFQRIIPLPEAARQELCGICAKLPHRPIMRELINIYFAEANWYFATLEQHYFEKLYNSWCSLNDSSTEHGQVADLPPDLLYFSALLFQVLAVSLQFVSPDTNCSRALGADSFAARDRLSSNYSTNGVDIARIMGTQDPTITAVQSDFMRALWLKNCSRGREAWHVLGSAIRSVSASSKRKASFSLQPEKPKTLASTNKAKFIKHHDLH
;
A
#
# COMPACT_ATOMS: atom_id res chain seq x y z
N MET A 1 -4.69 9.65 38.83
CA MET A 1 -5.44 8.95 37.77
C MET A 1 -5.27 9.74 36.49
N VAL A 2 -4.34 9.32 35.62
CA VAL A 2 -4.24 9.80 34.24
C VAL A 2 -4.01 8.55 33.39
N GLY A 3 -4.84 8.43 32.36
CA GLY A 3 -5.19 7.21 31.65
C GLY A 3 -4.04 6.49 30.99
N ALA A 4 -4.22 5.17 30.93
CA ALA A 4 -3.34 4.18 30.34
C ALA A 4 -2.93 4.54 28.91
N ASP A 5 -1.64 4.31 28.63
CA ASP A 5 -1.08 4.12 27.30
C ASP A 5 -2.02 3.28 26.45
N GLY A 6 -2.58 3.90 25.43
CA GLY A 6 -3.20 3.21 24.31
C GLY A 6 -2.11 2.44 23.58
N GLY A 7 -1.84 1.22 24.06
CA GLY A 7 -0.84 0.33 23.49
C GLY A 7 -0.98 0.28 21.97
N PHE A 8 0.12 0.54 21.28
CA PHE A 8 0.24 0.35 19.85
C PHE A 8 -0.15 -1.09 19.53
N GLN A 9 -1.37 -1.30 19.04
CA GLN A 9 -1.68 -2.57 18.38
C GLN A 9 -0.95 -2.56 17.04
N PRO A 10 0.03 -3.45 16.82
CA PRO A 10 0.70 -3.53 15.53
C PRO A 10 -0.33 -3.91 14.48
N LEU A 11 -0.27 -3.26 13.32
CA LEU A 11 -1.05 -3.68 12.16
C LEU A 11 -0.68 -5.14 11.86
N ASN A 12 -1.65 -6.03 11.95
CA ASN A 12 -1.43 -7.45 11.73
C ASN A 12 -1.33 -7.71 10.23
N PHE A 13 -0.10 -7.67 9.71
CA PHE A 13 0.15 -7.97 8.32
C PHE A 13 0.20 -9.47 8.09
N GLN A 14 -0.93 -10.04 7.67
CA GLN A 14 -1.13 -11.50 7.59
C GLN A 14 -0.50 -12.17 6.36
N ARG A 15 0.05 -11.41 5.40
CA ARG A 15 0.57 -11.96 4.14
C ARG A 15 1.97 -11.42 3.90
N ILE A 16 2.90 -12.29 3.55
CA ILE A 16 4.22 -11.95 2.99
C ILE A 16 4.17 -12.32 1.51
N ILE A 17 4.54 -11.39 0.62
CA ILE A 17 4.68 -11.71 -0.81
C ILE A 17 6.17 -12.00 -1.07
N PRO A 18 6.52 -13.23 -1.47
CA PRO A 18 7.88 -13.52 -1.90
C PRO A 18 8.14 -12.80 -3.23
N LEU A 19 8.91 -11.72 -3.17
CA LEU A 19 9.33 -10.95 -4.34
C LEU A 19 10.68 -11.50 -4.87
N PRO A 20 10.87 -11.63 -6.19
CA PRO A 20 12.17 -12.02 -6.75
C PRO A 20 13.28 -11.07 -6.28
N GLU A 21 14.49 -11.61 -6.08
CA GLU A 21 15.63 -10.83 -5.56
C GLU A 21 15.93 -9.56 -6.37
N ALA A 22 15.88 -9.64 -7.69
CA ALA A 22 16.07 -8.48 -8.57
C ALA A 22 15.03 -7.36 -8.32
N ALA A 23 13.77 -7.74 -8.07
CA ALA A 23 12.70 -6.80 -7.78
C ALA A 23 12.83 -6.20 -6.36
N ARG A 24 13.39 -6.96 -5.39
CA ARG A 24 13.75 -6.42 -4.07
C ARG A 24 14.84 -5.37 -4.16
N GLN A 25 15.90 -5.65 -4.94
CA GLN A 25 17.00 -4.73 -5.14
C GLN A 25 16.55 -3.44 -5.84
N GLU A 26 15.72 -3.56 -6.89
CA GLU A 26 15.11 -2.41 -7.57
C GLU A 26 14.29 -1.57 -6.58
N LEU A 27 13.45 -2.22 -5.77
CA LEU A 27 12.65 -1.54 -4.75
C LEU A 27 13.51 -0.83 -3.71
N CYS A 28 14.53 -1.49 -3.16
CA CYS A 28 15.46 -0.88 -2.21
C CYS A 28 16.16 0.33 -2.82
N GLY A 29 16.59 0.24 -4.08
CA GLY A 29 17.20 1.34 -4.82
C GLY A 29 16.25 2.53 -5.01
N ILE A 30 14.96 2.28 -5.20
CA ILE A 30 13.94 3.35 -5.25
C ILE A 30 13.71 3.94 -3.86
N CYS A 31 13.48 3.13 -2.83
CA CYS A 31 13.26 3.58 -1.46
C CYS A 31 14.44 4.39 -0.90
N ALA A 32 15.67 4.09 -1.31
CA ALA A 32 16.86 4.87 -0.94
C ALA A 32 16.83 6.32 -1.46
N LYS A 33 15.97 6.66 -2.42
CA LYS A 33 15.76 8.03 -2.92
C LYS A 33 14.82 8.86 -2.03
N LEU A 34 14.21 8.26 -1.03
CA LEU A 34 13.41 8.99 -0.04
C LEU A 34 14.32 9.92 0.77
N PRO A 35 13.85 11.14 1.09
CA PRO A 35 14.65 12.06 1.89
C PRO A 35 14.69 11.61 3.35
N HIS A 36 15.55 12.26 4.15
CA HIS A 36 15.63 11.97 5.59
C HIS A 36 14.29 12.23 6.29
N ARG A 37 14.03 11.47 7.36
CA ARG A 37 12.75 11.46 8.10
C ARG A 37 12.20 12.83 8.48
N PRO A 38 12.99 13.81 8.98
CA PRO A 38 12.47 15.13 9.31
C PRO A 38 11.89 15.87 8.09
N ILE A 39 12.54 15.72 6.93
CA ILE A 39 12.09 16.33 5.66
C ILE A 39 10.83 15.62 5.16
N MET A 40 10.77 14.29 5.23
CA MET A 40 9.54 13.55 4.92
C MET A 40 8.38 14.01 5.82
N ARG A 41 8.62 14.15 7.12
CA ARG A 41 7.61 14.60 8.09
C ARG A 41 7.07 15.99 7.75
N GLU A 42 7.95 16.93 7.42
CA GLU A 42 7.55 18.28 7.00
C GLU A 42 6.67 18.24 5.75
N LEU A 43 7.06 17.48 4.72
CA LEU A 43 6.27 17.31 3.50
C LEU A 43 4.91 16.64 3.75
N ILE A 44 4.86 15.61 4.61
CA ILE A 44 3.61 14.95 4.99
C ILE A 44 2.66 15.95 5.68
N ASN A 45 3.18 16.76 6.59
CA ASN A 45 2.40 17.78 7.29
C ASN A 45 1.83 18.81 6.30
N ILE A 46 2.64 19.25 5.32
CA ILE A 46 2.19 20.15 4.24
C ILE A 46 1.04 19.52 3.46
N TYR A 47 1.11 18.23 3.10
CA TYR A 47 0.00 17.57 2.41
C TYR A 47 -1.30 17.58 3.24
N PHE A 48 -1.23 17.19 4.52
CA PHE A 48 -2.43 17.14 5.35
C PHE A 48 -3.02 18.52 5.65
N ALA A 49 -2.19 19.56 5.75
CA ALA A 49 -2.62 20.93 5.96
C ALA A 49 -3.20 21.57 4.69
N GLU A 50 -2.52 21.41 3.55
CA GLU A 50 -2.80 22.20 2.34
C GLU A 50 -3.62 21.45 1.29
N ALA A 51 -3.51 20.13 1.20
CA ALA A 51 -4.10 19.36 0.10
C ALA A 51 -5.21 18.40 0.56
N ASN A 52 -5.04 17.72 1.69
CA ASN A 52 -5.93 16.61 2.06
C ASN A 52 -7.39 17.05 2.23
N TRP A 53 -7.65 18.25 2.76
CA TRP A 53 -9.02 18.71 3.00
C TRP A 53 -9.86 18.90 1.72
N TYR A 54 -9.21 19.18 0.58
CA TYR A 54 -9.89 19.33 -0.71
C TYR A 54 -10.32 17.98 -1.31
N PHE A 55 -9.53 16.94 -1.08
CA PHE A 55 -9.66 15.66 -1.79
C PHE A 55 -10.07 14.49 -0.88
N ALA A 56 -9.90 14.64 0.43
CA ALA A 56 -10.18 13.67 1.49
C ALA A 56 -9.74 12.24 1.12
N THR A 57 -8.61 12.13 0.42
CA THR A 57 -8.15 10.85 -0.16
C THR A 57 -7.51 9.97 0.89
N LEU A 58 -6.86 10.58 1.89
CA LEU A 58 -6.18 9.88 2.98
C LEU A 58 -6.80 10.26 4.32
N GLU A 59 -7.05 9.25 5.14
CA GLU A 59 -7.39 9.43 6.55
C GLU A 59 -6.07 9.56 7.34
N GLN A 60 -5.90 10.67 8.05
CA GLN A 60 -4.62 11.05 8.64
C GLN A 60 -4.17 10.06 9.72
N HIS A 61 -5.08 9.62 10.60
CA HIS A 61 -4.72 8.70 11.69
C HIS A 61 -4.23 7.35 11.17
N TYR A 62 -4.91 6.81 10.16
CA TYR A 62 -4.51 5.58 9.48
C TYR A 62 -3.17 5.74 8.76
N PHE A 63 -2.96 6.86 8.06
CA PHE A 63 -1.68 7.15 7.41
C PHE A 63 -0.54 7.22 8.42
N GLU A 64 -0.73 7.90 9.55
CA GLU A 64 0.29 7.99 10.61
C GLU A 64 0.63 6.62 11.21
N LYS A 65 -0.37 5.77 11.42
CA LYS A 65 -0.15 4.39 11.87
C LYS A 65 0.72 3.60 10.89
N LEU A 66 0.44 3.71 9.59
CA LEU A 66 1.25 3.07 8.55
C LEU A 66 2.67 3.65 8.51
N TYR A 67 2.81 4.97 8.59
CA TYR A 67 4.11 5.65 8.58
C TYR A 67 5.00 5.22 9.75
N ASN A 68 4.44 5.16 10.96
CA ASN A 68 5.18 4.73 12.15
C ASN A 68 5.57 3.26 12.07
N SER A 69 4.68 2.40 11.55
CA SER A 69 4.97 0.98 11.33
C SER A 69 6.10 0.81 10.30
N TRP A 70 6.05 1.54 9.19
CA TRP A 70 7.07 1.54 8.15
C TRP A 70 8.43 2.03 8.67
N CYS A 71 8.45 3.11 9.45
CA CYS A 71 9.67 3.62 10.08
C CYS A 71 10.30 2.60 11.03
N SER A 72 9.50 1.97 11.89
CA SER A 72 9.99 1.02 12.90
C SER A 72 10.64 -0.21 12.27
N LEU A 73 10.12 -0.67 11.13
CA LEU A 73 10.68 -1.80 10.38
C LEU A 73 11.96 -1.44 9.64
N ASN A 74 12.07 -0.20 9.17
CA ASN A 74 13.31 0.26 8.54
C ASN A 74 14.45 0.38 9.56
N ASP A 75 14.14 0.75 10.80
CA ASP A 75 15.13 0.81 11.88
C ASP A 75 15.61 -0.60 12.27
N SER A 76 14.67 -1.53 12.47
CA SER A 76 15.02 -2.91 12.88
C SER A 76 15.74 -3.73 11.80
N SER A 77 15.44 -3.50 10.52
CA SER A 77 16.15 -4.15 9.40
C SER A 77 17.58 -3.65 9.23
N THR A 78 17.83 -2.37 9.54
CA THR A 78 19.19 -1.79 9.54
C THR A 78 20.07 -2.42 10.63
N GLU A 79 19.50 -2.79 11.77
CA GLU A 79 20.22 -3.42 12.88
C GLU A 79 20.57 -4.90 12.64
N HIS A 80 19.74 -5.63 11.87
CA HIS A 80 19.88 -7.09 11.69
C HIS A 80 20.43 -7.51 10.32
N GLY A 81 20.78 -6.55 9.44
CA GLY A 81 21.49 -6.79 8.18
C GLY A 81 20.71 -7.59 7.13
N GLN A 82 19.44 -7.91 7.39
CA GLN A 82 18.55 -8.58 6.45
C GLN A 82 17.40 -7.64 6.12
N VAL A 83 17.20 -7.37 4.83
CA VAL A 83 15.98 -6.75 4.31
C VAL A 83 14.87 -7.75 4.60
N ALA A 84 14.21 -7.61 5.74
CA ALA A 84 13.12 -8.49 6.12
C ALA A 84 12.08 -8.54 4.99
N ASP A 85 11.44 -9.70 4.81
CA ASP A 85 10.32 -9.85 3.89
C ASP A 85 9.19 -8.92 4.34
N LEU A 86 9.19 -7.70 3.80
CA LEU A 86 8.27 -6.67 4.22
C LEU A 86 6.85 -7.05 3.80
N PRO A 87 5.85 -6.80 4.64
CA PRO A 87 4.49 -7.03 4.25
C PRO A 87 4.06 -6.17 3.03
N PRO A 88 3.18 -6.69 2.16
CA PRO A 88 2.71 -6.02 0.96
C PRO A 88 2.16 -4.62 1.22
N ASP A 89 1.40 -4.45 2.30
CA ASP A 89 0.83 -3.15 2.67
C ASP A 89 1.90 -2.09 2.93
N LEU A 90 3.05 -2.49 3.49
CA LEU A 90 4.17 -1.60 3.78
C LEU A 90 5.04 -1.34 2.55
N LEU A 91 5.12 -2.31 1.65
CA LEU A 91 5.74 -2.11 0.34
C LEU A 91 4.93 -1.13 -0.51
N TYR A 92 3.60 -1.33 -0.59
CA TYR A 92 2.69 -0.36 -1.21
C TYR A 92 2.64 0.97 -0.46
N PHE A 93 2.89 0.99 0.85
CA PHE A 93 3.00 2.24 1.60
C PHE A 93 4.19 3.09 1.12
N SER A 94 5.29 2.46 0.70
CA SER A 94 6.42 3.19 0.10
C SER A 94 5.99 3.90 -1.19
N ALA A 95 5.19 3.23 -2.03
CA ALA A 95 4.60 3.86 -3.22
C ALA A 95 3.68 5.03 -2.85
N LEU A 96 2.77 4.82 -1.88
CA LEU A 96 1.89 5.86 -1.39
C LEU A 96 2.68 7.06 -0.84
N LEU A 97 3.73 6.81 -0.06
CA LEU A 97 4.59 7.84 0.51
C LEU A 97 5.22 8.69 -0.60
N PHE A 98 5.80 8.07 -1.63
CA PHE A 98 6.31 8.80 -2.80
C PHE A 98 5.24 9.68 -3.45
N GLN A 99 4.00 9.20 -3.59
CA GLN A 99 2.91 10.00 -4.14
C GLN A 99 2.50 11.16 -3.23
N VAL A 100 2.45 10.94 -1.90
CA VAL A 100 2.21 12.03 -0.94
C VAL A 100 3.29 13.10 -1.07
N LEU A 101 4.57 12.72 -1.04
CA LEU A 101 5.68 13.67 -1.17
C LEU A 101 5.64 14.42 -2.51
N ALA A 102 5.27 13.75 -3.60
CA ALA A 102 5.11 14.36 -4.90
C ALA A 102 4.01 15.44 -4.89
N VAL A 103 2.85 15.15 -4.33
CA VAL A 103 1.76 16.12 -4.19
C VAL A 103 2.15 17.24 -3.25
N SER A 104 2.76 16.96 -2.09
CA SER A 104 3.24 17.98 -1.15
C SER A 104 4.11 19.03 -1.82
N LEU A 105 5.04 18.61 -2.68
CA LEU A 105 5.95 19.52 -3.39
C LEU A 105 5.24 20.54 -4.30
N GLN A 106 3.99 20.28 -4.71
CA GLN A 106 3.17 21.23 -5.46
C GLN A 106 2.63 22.38 -4.58
N PHE A 107 2.62 22.20 -3.26
CA PHE A 107 2.13 23.16 -2.26
C PHE A 107 3.25 23.74 -1.37
N VAL A 108 4.47 23.22 -1.48
CA VAL A 108 5.63 23.70 -0.71
C VAL A 108 5.96 25.15 -1.09
N SER A 109 6.06 26.01 -0.07
CA SER A 109 6.63 27.35 -0.21
C SER A 109 8.17 27.28 -0.32
N PRO A 110 8.80 28.10 -1.19
CA PRO A 110 10.26 28.09 -1.40
C PRO A 110 11.08 28.42 -0.14
N ASP A 111 10.50 29.07 0.87
CA ASP A 111 11.23 29.49 2.08
C ASP A 111 11.30 28.40 3.17
N THR A 112 10.60 27.28 2.96
CA THR A 112 10.54 26.16 3.91
C THR A 112 11.89 25.45 4.06
N ASN A 113 12.08 24.80 5.20
CA ASN A 113 13.30 24.03 5.46
C ASN A 113 13.40 22.84 4.51
N CYS A 114 12.28 22.16 4.24
CA CYS A 114 12.24 21.06 3.28
C CYS A 114 12.60 21.49 1.86
N SER A 115 12.12 22.65 1.38
CA SER A 115 12.49 23.19 0.06
C SER A 115 14.00 23.37 -0.07
N ARG A 116 14.64 24.03 0.91
CA ARG A 116 16.09 24.24 0.93
C ARG A 116 16.88 22.93 1.02
N ALA A 117 16.49 22.03 1.92
CA ALA A 117 17.15 20.75 2.11
C ALA A 117 17.11 19.84 0.88
N LEU A 118 16.05 19.96 0.07
CA LEU A 118 15.85 19.16 -1.15
C LEU A 118 16.42 19.82 -2.41
N GLY A 119 17.00 21.03 -2.31
CA GLY A 119 17.40 21.82 -3.49
C GLY A 119 16.21 22.16 -4.38
N ALA A 120 15.05 22.37 -3.77
CA ALA A 120 13.76 22.60 -4.42
C ALA A 120 13.30 24.05 -4.19
N ASP A 121 14.23 25.00 -4.34
CA ASP A 121 14.04 26.44 -4.16
C ASP A 121 13.34 27.08 -5.37
N SER A 122 13.71 26.67 -6.58
CA SER A 122 13.05 27.12 -7.81
C SER A 122 11.80 26.31 -8.13
N PHE A 123 10.88 26.92 -8.89
CA PHE A 123 9.69 26.22 -9.40
C PHE A 123 10.07 25.01 -10.26
N ALA A 124 11.04 25.16 -11.17
CA ALA A 124 11.46 24.08 -12.07
C ALA A 124 12.13 22.91 -11.31
N ALA A 125 12.92 23.19 -10.28
CA ALA A 125 13.52 22.15 -9.44
C ALA A 125 12.45 21.39 -8.65
N ARG A 126 11.48 22.10 -8.05
CA ARG A 126 10.32 21.50 -7.36
C ARG A 126 9.50 20.62 -8.28
N ASP A 127 9.14 21.13 -9.46
CA ASP A 127 8.33 20.39 -10.43
C ASP A 127 9.03 19.11 -10.89
N ARG A 128 10.33 19.20 -11.20
CA ARG A 128 11.14 18.03 -11.56
C ARG A 128 11.24 17.01 -10.42
N LEU A 129 11.48 17.47 -9.18
CA LEU A 129 11.55 16.59 -8.01
C LEU A 129 10.20 15.91 -7.73
N SER A 130 9.11 16.67 -7.81
CA SER A 130 7.74 16.19 -7.68
C SER A 130 7.43 15.12 -8.71
N SER A 131 7.80 15.34 -9.97
CA SER A 131 7.66 14.37 -11.06
C SER A 131 8.48 13.10 -10.83
N ASN A 132 9.72 13.23 -10.35
CA ASN A 132 10.58 12.10 -10.02
C ASN A 132 9.98 11.25 -8.89
N TYR A 133 9.48 11.86 -7.82
CA TYR A 133 8.81 11.15 -6.74
C TYR A 133 7.54 10.44 -7.22
N SER A 134 6.71 11.11 -8.02
CA SER A 134 5.51 10.48 -8.54
C SER A 134 5.82 9.31 -9.48
N THR A 135 6.90 9.40 -10.26
CA THR A 135 7.40 8.32 -11.13
C THR A 135 7.91 7.13 -10.30
N ASN A 136 8.75 7.38 -9.29
CA ASN A 136 9.23 6.35 -8.37
C ASN A 136 8.06 5.60 -7.70
N GLY A 137 7.00 6.32 -7.29
CA GLY A 137 5.81 5.68 -6.71
C GLY A 137 5.08 4.75 -7.69
N VAL A 138 5.02 5.10 -8.98
CA VAL A 138 4.47 4.24 -10.04
C VAL A 138 5.37 3.01 -10.26
N ASP A 139 6.68 3.19 -10.24
CA ASP A 139 7.62 2.08 -10.40
C ASP A 139 7.50 1.05 -9.26
N ILE A 140 7.36 1.50 -8.01
CA ILE A 140 7.09 0.59 -6.89
C ILE A 140 5.78 -0.17 -7.10
N ALA A 141 4.70 0.53 -7.47
CA ALA A 141 3.41 -0.12 -7.73
C ALA A 141 3.50 -1.15 -8.87
N ARG A 142 4.30 -0.86 -9.91
CA ARG A 142 4.58 -1.79 -11.02
C ARG A 142 5.33 -3.03 -10.56
N ILE A 143 6.36 -2.87 -9.72
CA ILE A 143 7.15 -3.98 -9.16
C ILE A 143 6.26 -4.91 -8.33
N MET A 144 5.35 -4.34 -7.53
CA MET A 144 4.44 -5.10 -6.68
C MET A 144 3.31 -5.79 -7.47
N GLY A 145 2.97 -5.30 -8.66
CA GLY A 145 1.94 -5.86 -9.52
C GLY A 145 0.51 -5.58 -9.05
N THR A 146 -0.47 -6.31 -9.63
CA THR A 146 -1.92 -6.01 -9.51
C THR A 146 -2.75 -7.16 -8.91
N GLN A 147 -2.10 -8.22 -8.40
CA GLN A 147 -2.79 -9.48 -8.10
C GLN A 147 -3.79 -9.40 -6.94
N ASP A 148 -3.62 -8.47 -6.00
CA ASP A 148 -4.61 -8.16 -4.95
C ASP A 148 -4.36 -6.74 -4.41
N PRO A 149 -4.96 -5.69 -5.00
CA PRO A 149 -4.65 -4.32 -4.64
C PRO A 149 -5.09 -4.07 -3.19
N THR A 150 -4.14 -3.71 -2.36
CA THR A 150 -4.39 -3.31 -0.98
C THR A 150 -5.07 -1.94 -0.96
N ILE A 151 -5.69 -1.56 0.16
CA ILE A 151 -6.25 -0.20 0.30
C ILE A 151 -5.17 0.84 0.03
N THR A 152 -3.95 0.59 0.50
CA THR A 152 -2.77 1.43 0.28
C THR A 152 -2.39 1.55 -1.19
N ALA A 153 -2.48 0.46 -1.96
CA ALA A 153 -2.23 0.48 -3.40
C ALA A 153 -3.25 1.39 -4.13
N VAL A 154 -4.53 1.27 -3.76
CA VAL A 154 -5.60 2.12 -4.32
C VAL A 154 -5.38 3.58 -3.94
N GLN A 155 -5.06 3.86 -2.68
CA GLN A 155 -4.74 5.21 -2.21
C GLN A 155 -3.56 5.82 -2.98
N SER A 156 -2.53 5.02 -3.28
CA SER A 156 -1.41 5.45 -4.13
C SER A 156 -1.86 5.84 -5.53
N ASP A 157 -2.74 5.04 -6.17
CA ASP A 157 -3.28 5.38 -7.49
C ASP A 157 -4.13 6.65 -7.49
N PHE A 158 -4.95 6.84 -6.44
CA PHE A 158 -5.73 8.08 -6.27
C PHE A 158 -4.81 9.30 -6.10
N MET A 159 -3.76 9.18 -5.29
CA MET A 159 -2.77 10.24 -5.13
C MET A 159 -2.01 10.54 -6.43
N ARG A 160 -1.71 9.52 -7.24
CA ARG A 160 -1.13 9.70 -8.58
C ARG A 160 -2.10 10.43 -9.52
N ALA A 161 -3.38 10.07 -9.52
CA ALA A 161 -4.39 10.76 -10.31
C ALA A 161 -4.53 12.23 -9.88
N LEU A 162 -4.50 12.50 -8.58
CA LEU A 162 -4.50 13.85 -8.03
C LEU A 162 -3.28 14.66 -8.51
N TRP A 163 -2.08 14.09 -8.40
CA TRP A 163 -0.86 14.73 -8.89
C TRP A 163 -0.96 15.10 -10.38
N LEU A 164 -1.43 14.15 -11.22
CA LEU A 164 -1.64 14.38 -12.66
C LEU A 164 -2.65 15.48 -12.94
N LYS A 165 -3.74 15.53 -12.16
CA LYS A 165 -4.75 16.59 -12.25
C LYS A 165 -4.12 17.96 -12.01
N ASN A 166 -3.31 18.10 -10.96
CA ASN A 166 -2.64 19.35 -10.63
C ASN A 166 -1.62 19.77 -11.72
N CYS A 167 -0.99 18.81 -12.38
CA CYS A 167 -0.10 19.04 -13.53
C CYS A 167 -0.84 19.28 -14.86
N SER A 168 -2.14 19.59 -14.84
CA SER A 168 -2.98 19.76 -16.05
C SER A 168 -3.04 18.55 -16.99
N ARG A 169 -2.74 17.34 -16.50
CA ARG A 169 -2.78 16.07 -17.26
C ARG A 169 -4.09 15.33 -17.04
N GLY A 170 -5.21 16.03 -17.24
CA GLY A 170 -6.55 15.53 -16.88
C GLY A 170 -6.93 14.20 -17.52
N ARG A 171 -6.58 13.96 -18.79
CA ARG A 171 -6.86 12.68 -19.46
C ARG A 171 -6.16 11.50 -18.78
N GLU A 172 -4.88 11.67 -18.44
CA GLU A 172 -4.10 10.63 -17.78
C GLU A 172 -4.59 10.39 -16.36
N ALA A 173 -4.93 11.47 -15.63
CA ALA A 173 -5.55 11.38 -14.31
C ALA A 173 -6.83 10.52 -14.35
N TRP A 174 -7.70 10.74 -15.35
CA TRP A 174 -8.91 9.95 -15.54
C TRP A 174 -8.62 8.47 -15.82
N HIS A 175 -7.60 8.16 -16.62
CA HIS A 175 -7.21 6.78 -16.90
C HIS A 175 -6.71 6.06 -15.64
N VAL A 176 -5.85 6.71 -14.85
CA VAL A 176 -5.34 6.17 -13.58
C VAL A 176 -6.50 5.92 -12.61
N LEU A 177 -7.37 6.91 -12.43
CA LEU A 177 -8.53 6.80 -11.54
C LEU A 177 -9.47 5.66 -11.98
N GLY A 178 -9.79 5.58 -13.27
CA GLY A 178 -10.62 4.51 -13.81
C GLY A 178 -10.00 3.13 -13.65
N SER A 179 -8.67 3.03 -13.73
CA SER A 179 -7.95 1.78 -13.47
C SER A 179 -8.08 1.36 -12.01
N ALA A 180 -7.86 2.30 -11.08
CA ALA A 180 -7.97 2.04 -9.64
C ALA A 180 -9.37 1.52 -9.25
N ILE A 181 -10.44 2.14 -9.78
CA ILE A 181 -11.83 1.73 -9.53
C ILE A 181 -12.09 0.30 -10.03
N ARG A 182 -11.57 -0.03 -11.22
CA ARG A 182 -11.70 -1.40 -11.78
C ARG A 182 -10.93 -2.42 -10.94
N SER A 183 -9.74 -2.06 -10.45
CA SER A 183 -8.92 -2.92 -9.60
C SER A 183 -9.63 -3.28 -8.29
N VAL A 184 -10.24 -2.30 -7.62
CA VAL A 184 -11.09 -2.52 -6.43
C VAL A 184 -12.27 -3.43 -6.77
N SER A 185 -13.00 -3.12 -7.84
CA SER A 185 -14.18 -3.88 -8.25
C SER A 185 -13.86 -5.33 -8.60
N ALA A 186 -12.73 -5.56 -9.27
CA ALA A 186 -12.25 -6.91 -9.60
C ALA A 186 -11.86 -7.68 -8.33
N SER A 187 -11.17 -7.03 -7.38
CA SER A 187 -10.82 -7.66 -6.09
C SER A 187 -12.06 -8.06 -5.30
N SER A 188 -13.10 -7.23 -5.27
CA SER A 188 -14.38 -7.50 -4.61
C SER A 188 -15.09 -8.72 -5.21
N LYS A 189 -15.17 -8.78 -6.54
CA LYS A 189 -15.74 -9.95 -7.26
C LYS A 189 -14.99 -11.24 -6.95
N ARG A 190 -13.64 -11.21 -6.89
CA ARG A 190 -12.81 -12.38 -6.54
C ARG A 190 -13.03 -12.85 -5.09
N LYS A 191 -13.17 -11.90 -4.16
CA LYS A 191 -13.47 -12.23 -2.75
C LYS A 191 -14.86 -12.86 -2.63
N ALA A 192 -15.86 -12.33 -3.33
CA ALA A 192 -17.21 -12.90 -3.36
C ALA A 192 -17.26 -14.30 -3.98
N SER A 193 -16.52 -14.55 -5.07
CA SER A 193 -16.46 -15.88 -5.70
C SER A 193 -15.64 -16.89 -4.88
N PHE A 194 -14.63 -16.45 -4.12
CA PHE A 194 -13.93 -17.28 -3.15
C PHE A 194 -14.86 -17.70 -2.00
N SER A 195 -15.66 -16.76 -1.46
CA SER A 195 -16.63 -17.06 -0.40
C SER A 195 -17.81 -17.96 -0.83
N LEU A 196 -18.06 -18.08 -2.13
CA LEU A 196 -19.14 -18.90 -2.69
C LEU A 196 -18.68 -20.31 -3.13
N GLN A 197 -17.43 -20.70 -2.88
CA GLN A 197 -17.05 -22.11 -3.04
C GLN A 197 -17.67 -22.92 -1.89
N PRO A 198 -18.63 -23.82 -2.12
CA PRO A 198 -19.16 -24.67 -1.06
C PRO A 198 -18.02 -25.54 -0.52
N GLU A 199 -17.89 -25.60 0.82
CA GLU A 199 -17.07 -26.64 1.46
C GLU A 199 -17.47 -27.99 0.85
N LYS A 200 -16.50 -28.69 0.25
CA LYS A 200 -16.74 -30.05 -0.22
C LYS A 200 -17.15 -30.87 1.00
N PRO A 201 -18.35 -31.49 1.03
CA PRO A 201 -18.72 -32.35 2.14
C PRO A 201 -17.69 -33.47 2.25
N LYS A 202 -17.12 -33.64 3.44
CA LYS A 202 -16.26 -34.78 3.79
C LYS A 202 -17.02 -36.04 3.40
N THR A 203 -16.57 -36.69 2.35
CA THR A 203 -17.14 -37.95 1.88
C THR A 203 -16.75 -39.00 2.90
N LEU A 204 -17.64 -39.26 3.86
CA LEU A 204 -17.55 -40.45 4.69
C LEU A 204 -17.71 -41.63 3.73
N ALA A 205 -16.61 -42.31 3.44
CA ALA A 205 -16.60 -43.49 2.60
C ALA A 205 -17.57 -44.52 3.20
N SER A 206 -18.75 -44.66 2.59
CA SER A 206 -19.58 -45.82 2.80
C SER A 206 -18.92 -46.96 2.02
N THR A 207 -18.32 -47.88 2.76
CA THR A 207 -18.00 -49.20 2.24
C THR A 207 -18.25 -50.15 3.39
N ASN A 208 -19.44 -50.72 3.42
CA ASN A 208 -19.52 -52.18 3.41
C ASN A 208 -20.89 -52.65 2.96
N LYS A 209 -20.83 -53.47 1.90
CA LYS A 209 -21.93 -54.13 1.23
C LYS A 209 -22.52 -55.21 2.14
N ALA A 210 -23.85 -55.31 2.06
CA ALA A 210 -24.71 -56.46 2.27
C ALA A 210 -24.05 -57.80 2.65
N LYS A 211 -24.51 -58.39 3.76
CA LYS A 211 -24.71 -59.83 3.86
C LYS A 211 -26.12 -60.11 4.37
N PHE A 212 -26.96 -60.49 3.42
CA PHE A 212 -28.33 -60.94 3.56
C PHE A 212 -28.26 -62.38 4.10
N ILE A 213 -28.74 -62.65 5.30
CA ILE A 213 -29.05 -64.01 5.76
C ILE A 213 -30.51 -64.01 6.19
N LYS A 214 -31.36 -64.57 5.33
CA LYS A 214 -32.70 -65.03 5.68
C LYS A 214 -32.53 -66.27 6.55
N HIS A 215 -33.03 -66.23 7.79
CA HIS A 215 -33.38 -67.44 8.53
C HIS A 215 -34.90 -67.48 8.61
N HIS A 216 -35.49 -68.37 7.81
CA HIS A 216 -36.82 -68.90 8.04
C HIS A 216 -36.81 -70.29 7.44
N ASP A 217 -36.75 -71.32 8.29
CA ASP A 217 -37.31 -72.62 8.00
C ASP A 217 -37.86 -73.22 9.30
N LEU A 218 -39.10 -73.70 9.17
CA LEU A 218 -39.91 -74.35 10.18
C LEU A 218 -39.40 -75.77 10.44
N HIS A 219 -39.43 -76.19 11.71
CA HIS A 219 -40.09 -77.41 12.14
C HIS A 219 -40.35 -77.40 13.65
#